data_AF-A0A6N7BHE0-F1
#
_entry.id   AF-A0A6N7BHE0-F1
#
_cell.length_a   1.000
_cell.length_b   1.000
_cell.length_c   1.000
_cell.angle_alpha   90.00
_cell.angle_beta   90.00
_cell.angle_gamma   90.00
#
_symmetry.space_group_name_H-M   'P 1'
#
loop_
_entity.id
_entity.type
_entity.pdbx_description
1 polymer ?
#
loop_
_entity_poly.entity_id
_entity_poly.type
_entity_poly.pdbx_seq_one_letter_code
_entity_poly.pdbx_strand_id
1 'polypeptide(L)'
;MQNFFLDSRINKGLTYEDYFSGFKAKAELEDFSAFPTEEFEHLKMAKLNFQRSSRIHRTFSPSGEIKELISEITEPQIWIVISEDWCGDSAQNIPYITELAKLNPLIELKIFPRDSNPDIIDMYLTNGTRSIPKLVAFDTDGNELFQWGPRPNQAVELIAKLKAEGKTKEEFLEQLHLWYGRNRGSELLKELSELIKNVLVNARS
;
A
#
# COMPACT_ATOMS: atom_id res chain seq x y z
N MET A 1 -0.99 14.07 -18.82
CA MET A 1 0.08 13.13 -18.44
C MET A 1 0.94 13.78 -17.37
N GLN A 2 1.28 13.06 -16.31
CA GLN A 2 1.96 13.60 -15.13
C GLN A 2 3.47 13.78 -15.37
N ASN A 3 4.10 14.76 -14.73
CA ASN A 3 5.53 15.05 -14.96
C ASN A 3 6.43 13.84 -14.68
N PHE A 4 6.14 13.03 -13.66
CA PHE A 4 6.95 11.84 -13.36
C PHE A 4 6.78 10.71 -14.40
N PHE A 5 5.70 10.70 -15.17
CA PHE A 5 5.54 9.84 -16.35
C PHE A 5 6.40 10.31 -17.51
N LEU A 6 6.34 11.62 -17.80
CA LEU A 6 7.10 12.24 -18.90
C LEU A 6 8.61 12.07 -18.71
N ASP A 7 9.09 12.14 -17.48
CA ASP A 7 10.51 11.98 -17.15
C ASP A 7 10.95 10.50 -17.02
N SER A 8 10.07 9.55 -17.37
CA SER A 8 10.27 8.10 -17.18
C SER A 8 10.59 7.70 -15.73
N ARG A 9 10.33 8.57 -14.75
CA ARG A 9 10.57 8.29 -13.33
C ARG A 9 9.65 7.21 -12.80
N ILE A 10 8.48 7.02 -13.42
CA ILE A 10 7.61 5.89 -13.10
C ILE A 10 8.36 4.54 -13.16
N ASN A 11 9.35 4.40 -14.04
CA ASN A 11 10.10 3.16 -14.16
C ASN A 11 11.16 2.95 -13.08
N LYS A 12 11.46 3.98 -12.28
CA LYS A 12 12.55 4.00 -11.28
C LYS A 12 12.12 3.59 -9.86
N GLY A 13 10.84 3.23 -9.66
CA GLY A 13 10.38 2.68 -8.39
C GLY A 13 11.05 1.34 -8.10
N LEU A 14 11.16 0.99 -6.83
CA LEU A 14 11.68 -0.29 -6.38
C LEU A 14 10.73 -1.41 -6.83
N THR A 15 11.29 -2.58 -7.15
CA THR A 15 10.46 -3.80 -7.16
C THR A 15 9.94 -4.08 -5.75
N TYR A 16 8.86 -4.85 -5.64
CA TYR A 16 8.40 -5.26 -4.31
C TYR A 16 9.47 -6.08 -3.57
N GLU A 17 10.20 -6.93 -4.30
CA GLU A 17 11.26 -7.77 -3.78
C GLU A 17 12.42 -6.93 -3.20
N ASP A 18 12.83 -5.86 -3.87
CA ASP A 18 13.87 -4.94 -3.39
C ASP A 18 13.39 -4.18 -2.14
N TYR A 19 12.16 -3.66 -2.18
CA TYR A 19 11.54 -3.00 -1.03
C TYR A 19 11.47 -3.95 0.18
N PHE A 20 10.99 -5.17 -0.01
CA PHE A 20 10.82 -6.15 1.05
C PHE A 20 12.17 -6.67 1.58
N SER A 21 13.19 -6.75 0.72
CA SER A 21 14.56 -7.10 1.13
C SER A 21 15.21 -5.99 1.98
N GLY A 22 15.06 -4.72 1.59
CA GLY A 22 15.51 -3.59 2.40
C GLY A 22 14.76 -3.48 3.73
N PHE A 23 13.45 -3.76 3.70
CA PHE A 23 12.60 -3.84 4.87
C PHE A 23 13.07 -4.93 5.85
N LYS A 24 13.39 -6.12 5.33
CA LYS A 24 13.96 -7.23 6.11
C LYS A 24 15.30 -6.84 6.74
N ALA A 25 16.21 -6.26 5.96
CA ALA A 25 17.53 -5.86 6.45
C ALA A 25 17.42 -4.89 7.64
N LYS A 26 16.51 -3.91 7.59
CA LYS A 26 16.23 -3.00 8.72
C LYS A 26 15.64 -3.73 9.92
N ALA A 27 14.75 -4.71 9.70
CA ALA A 27 14.12 -5.47 10.77
C ALA A 27 15.08 -6.42 11.53
N GLU A 28 16.15 -6.86 10.85
CA GLU A 28 17.17 -7.77 11.39
C GLU A 28 18.30 -7.07 12.14
N LEU A 29 18.38 -5.74 12.08
CA LEU A 29 19.30 -4.96 12.91
C LEU A 29 19.03 -5.21 14.41
N GLU A 30 20.11 -5.37 15.17
CA GLU A 30 20.07 -5.69 16.61
C GLU A 30 20.21 -4.44 17.50
N ASP A 31 21.02 -3.47 17.07
CA ASP A 31 21.24 -2.21 17.77
C ASP A 31 20.87 -1.02 16.89
N PHE A 32 19.98 -0.19 17.42
CA PHE A 32 19.48 1.02 16.79
C PHE A 32 19.86 2.27 17.59
N SER A 33 20.49 2.12 18.76
CA SER A 33 20.70 3.19 19.73
C SER A 33 21.67 4.28 19.23
N ALA A 34 22.47 3.96 18.22
CA ALA A 34 23.38 4.89 17.56
C ALA A 34 22.69 5.84 16.56
N PHE A 35 21.43 5.60 16.19
CA PHE A 35 20.68 6.42 15.24
C PHE A 35 19.97 7.60 15.91
N PRO A 36 19.73 8.71 15.19
CA PRO A 36 18.89 9.80 15.66
C PRO A 36 17.50 9.31 16.09
N THR A 37 16.86 10.02 17.03
CA THR A 37 15.59 9.58 17.66
C THR A 37 14.47 9.26 16.64
N GLU A 38 14.31 10.07 15.60
CA GLU A 38 13.28 9.82 14.57
C GLU A 38 13.55 8.54 13.79
N GLU A 39 14.79 8.35 13.34
CA GLU A 39 15.22 7.16 12.62
C GLU A 39 15.13 5.91 13.51
N PHE A 40 15.49 6.03 14.79
CA PHE A 40 15.33 4.99 15.79
C PHE A 40 13.88 4.51 15.92
N GLU A 41 12.90 5.43 15.97
CA GLU A 41 11.49 5.06 16.04
C GLU A 41 10.98 4.43 14.73
N HIS A 42 11.44 4.93 13.58
CA HIS A 42 11.14 4.29 12.29
C HIS A 42 11.68 2.86 12.20
N LEU A 43 12.91 2.61 12.68
CA LEU A 43 13.52 1.28 12.68
C LEU A 43 12.79 0.30 13.61
N LYS A 44 12.36 0.75 14.80
CA LYS A 44 11.47 -0.05 15.67
C LYS A 44 10.17 -0.41 14.97
N MET A 45 9.54 0.56 14.31
CA MET A 45 8.30 0.32 13.57
C MET A 45 8.53 -0.63 12.41
N ALA A 46 9.63 -0.49 11.68
CA ALA A 46 9.98 -1.39 10.58
C ALA A 46 10.10 -2.84 11.07
N LYS A 47 10.72 -3.09 12.22
CA LYS A 47 10.81 -4.45 12.79
C LYS A 47 9.43 -5.07 13.05
N LEU A 48 8.53 -4.33 13.71
CA LEU A 48 7.16 -4.79 13.96
C LEU A 48 6.36 -4.98 12.67
N ASN A 49 6.49 -4.03 11.75
CA ASN A 49 5.79 -4.04 10.48
C ASN A 49 6.26 -5.18 9.58
N PHE A 50 7.54 -5.53 9.59
CA PHE A 50 8.09 -6.66 8.84
C PHE A 50 7.44 -7.97 9.27
N GLN A 51 7.24 -8.16 10.59
CA GLN A 51 6.53 -9.33 11.12
C GLN A 51 5.07 -9.38 10.64
N ARG A 52 4.39 -8.23 10.61
CA ARG A 52 3.00 -8.12 10.11
C ARG A 52 2.92 -8.50 8.63
N SER A 53 3.77 -7.93 7.80
CA SER A 53 3.81 -8.22 6.37
C SER A 53 4.19 -9.67 6.08
N SER A 54 5.21 -10.19 6.76
CA SER A 54 5.63 -11.59 6.65
C SER A 54 4.51 -12.57 7.04
N ARG A 55 3.72 -12.24 8.07
CA ARG A 55 2.55 -13.05 8.45
C ARG A 55 1.51 -13.06 7.34
N ILE A 56 1.23 -11.92 6.71
CA ILE A 56 0.25 -11.84 5.62
C ILE A 56 0.70 -12.71 4.44
N HIS A 57 1.95 -12.57 3.96
CA HIS A 57 2.45 -13.44 2.89
C HIS A 57 2.34 -14.94 3.19
N ARG A 58 2.56 -15.33 4.46
CA ARG A 58 2.45 -16.74 4.86
C ARG A 58 1.01 -17.25 4.93
N THR A 59 0.03 -16.38 5.17
CA THR A 59 -1.33 -16.79 5.54
C THR A 59 -2.41 -16.40 4.54
N PHE A 60 -2.14 -15.41 3.70
CA PHE A 60 -3.06 -14.96 2.67
C PHE A 60 -2.90 -15.80 1.40
N SER A 61 -4.03 -16.16 0.80
CA SER A 61 -4.11 -16.72 -0.55
C SER A 61 -5.32 -16.09 -1.23
N PRO A 62 -5.18 -15.52 -2.44
CA PRO A 62 -6.30 -14.90 -3.14
C PRO A 62 -7.41 -15.92 -3.45
N SER A 63 -8.67 -15.49 -3.27
CA SER A 63 -9.85 -16.30 -3.60
C SER A 63 -9.97 -16.55 -5.11
N GLY A 64 -10.80 -17.53 -5.51
CA GLY A 64 -11.09 -17.77 -6.93
C GLY A 64 -11.67 -16.55 -7.63
N GLU A 65 -12.64 -15.88 -6.99
CA GLU A 65 -13.31 -14.69 -7.53
C GLU A 65 -12.32 -13.57 -7.90
N ILE A 66 -11.38 -13.22 -7.01
CA ILE A 66 -10.44 -12.14 -7.29
C ILE A 66 -9.36 -12.55 -8.31
N LYS A 67 -9.00 -13.84 -8.36
CA LYS A 67 -8.11 -14.38 -9.40
C LYS A 67 -8.74 -14.27 -10.77
N GLU A 68 -10.00 -14.66 -10.90
CA GLU A 68 -10.77 -14.52 -12.13
C GLU A 68 -10.86 -13.06 -12.54
N LEU A 69 -11.22 -12.16 -11.61
CA LEU A 69 -11.30 -10.73 -11.89
C LEU A 69 -9.97 -10.14 -12.40
N ILE A 70 -8.84 -10.46 -11.77
CA ILE A 70 -7.53 -9.94 -12.19
C ILE A 70 -7.10 -10.54 -13.54
N SER A 71 -7.53 -11.76 -13.86
CA SER A 71 -7.26 -12.37 -15.17
C SER A 71 -8.00 -11.69 -16.33
N GLU A 72 -9.06 -10.92 -16.05
CA GLU A 72 -9.78 -10.15 -17.07
C GLU A 72 -9.02 -8.88 -17.52
N ILE A 73 -7.94 -8.50 -16.85
CA ILE A 73 -7.09 -7.38 -17.27
C ILE A 73 -6.26 -7.84 -18.48
N THR A 74 -6.57 -7.30 -19.66
CA THR A 74 -5.90 -7.64 -20.94
C THR A 74 -4.93 -6.58 -21.44
N GLU A 75 -4.96 -5.38 -20.87
CA GLU A 75 -4.06 -4.28 -21.22
C GLU A 75 -2.97 -4.11 -20.14
N PRO A 76 -1.72 -3.77 -20.51
CA PRO A 76 -0.67 -3.54 -19.53
C PRO A 76 -0.99 -2.36 -18.59
N GLN A 77 -0.69 -2.56 -17.31
CA GLN A 77 -0.88 -1.56 -16.26
C GLN A 77 0.38 -1.41 -15.42
N ILE A 78 0.64 -0.18 -14.98
CA ILE A 78 1.67 0.10 -13.98
C ILE A 78 0.96 0.50 -12.69
N TRP A 79 1.18 -0.27 -11.63
CA TRP A 79 0.69 0.01 -10.29
C TRP A 79 1.85 0.56 -9.48
N ILE A 80 1.70 1.78 -8.96
CA ILE A 80 2.67 2.35 -8.03
C ILE A 80 2.07 2.37 -6.63
N VAL A 81 2.88 2.02 -5.63
CA VAL A 81 2.55 2.24 -4.23
C VAL A 81 3.56 3.18 -3.61
N ILE A 82 3.09 4.34 -3.18
CA ILE A 82 3.89 5.30 -2.44
C ILE A 82 3.81 4.93 -0.96
N SER A 83 4.94 4.62 -0.34
CA SER A 83 4.97 4.02 0.99
C SER A 83 6.30 4.20 1.72
N GLU A 84 6.32 3.83 2.99
CA GLU A 84 7.51 3.62 3.81
C GLU A 84 7.31 2.37 4.68
N ASP A 85 8.42 1.75 5.10
CA ASP A 85 8.43 0.51 5.91
C ASP A 85 8.04 0.73 7.38
N TRP A 86 8.25 1.93 7.89
CA TRP A 86 7.81 2.35 9.22
C TRP A 86 6.29 2.57 9.31
N CYS A 87 5.57 2.60 8.19
CA CYS A 87 4.12 2.82 8.19
C CYS A 87 3.33 1.55 8.53
N GLY A 88 2.57 1.61 9.62
CA GLY A 88 1.74 0.48 10.08
C GLY A 88 0.59 0.10 9.13
N ASP A 89 -0.02 1.08 8.45
CA ASP A 89 -1.04 0.81 7.42
C ASP A 89 -0.39 0.13 6.19
N SER A 90 0.81 0.56 5.79
CA SER A 90 1.55 -0.05 4.68
C SER A 90 1.83 -1.52 4.92
N ALA A 91 2.30 -1.84 6.13
CA ALA A 91 2.60 -3.21 6.54
C ALA A 91 1.40 -4.16 6.45
N GLN A 92 0.19 -3.63 6.62
CA GLN A 92 -1.07 -4.38 6.66
C GLN A 92 -1.76 -4.47 5.30
N ASN A 93 -1.42 -3.62 4.32
CA ASN A 93 -2.12 -3.55 3.03
C ASN A 93 -1.24 -3.95 1.84
N ILE A 94 0.03 -3.53 1.79
CA ILE A 94 0.91 -3.78 0.63
C ILE A 94 1.08 -5.26 0.30
N PRO A 95 1.26 -6.18 1.27
CA PRO A 95 1.41 -7.59 0.95
C PRO A 95 0.24 -8.16 0.14
N TYR A 96 -1.01 -7.76 0.46
CA TYR A 96 -2.18 -8.16 -0.32
C TYR A 96 -2.12 -7.59 -1.74
N ILE A 97 -1.81 -6.29 -1.90
CA ILE A 97 -1.68 -5.63 -3.20
C ILE A 97 -0.62 -6.34 -4.06
N THR A 98 0.51 -6.71 -3.47
CA THR A 98 1.57 -7.47 -4.15
C THR A 98 1.06 -8.83 -4.62
N GLU A 99 0.42 -9.61 -3.75
CA GLU A 99 -0.10 -10.93 -4.13
C GLU A 99 -1.15 -10.82 -5.25
N LEU A 100 -1.93 -9.74 -5.30
CA LEU A 100 -2.87 -9.48 -6.39
C LEU A 100 -2.15 -9.12 -7.70
N ALA A 101 -1.20 -8.19 -7.67
CA ALA A 101 -0.44 -7.79 -8.86
C ALA A 101 0.27 -8.99 -9.52
N LYS A 102 0.79 -9.93 -8.71
CA LYS A 102 1.46 -11.15 -9.18
C LYS A 102 0.55 -12.12 -9.95
N LEU A 103 -0.77 -11.96 -9.87
CA LEU A 103 -1.72 -12.85 -10.57
C LEU A 103 -1.80 -12.60 -12.07
N ASN A 104 -1.31 -11.45 -12.55
CA ASN A 104 -1.35 -11.11 -13.98
C ASN A 104 -0.02 -10.47 -14.41
N PRO A 105 0.71 -11.05 -15.39
CA PRO A 105 1.99 -10.52 -15.85
C PRO A 105 1.90 -9.16 -16.55
N LEU A 106 0.69 -8.70 -16.89
CA LEU A 106 0.44 -7.36 -17.43
C LEU A 106 0.44 -6.27 -16.37
N ILE A 107 0.49 -6.63 -15.07
CA ILE A 107 0.54 -5.68 -13.97
C ILE A 107 1.98 -5.57 -13.47
N GLU A 108 2.61 -4.43 -13.67
CA GLU A 108 3.90 -4.11 -13.07
C GLU A 108 3.68 -3.34 -11.76
N LEU A 109 4.11 -3.90 -10.63
CA LEU A 109 4.05 -3.22 -9.33
C LEU A 109 5.40 -2.57 -8.98
N LYS A 110 5.37 -1.28 -8.64
CA LYS A 110 6.53 -0.52 -8.16
C LYS A 110 6.25 0.17 -6.84
N ILE A 111 7.26 0.20 -5.97
CA ILE A 111 7.19 0.90 -4.68
C ILE A 111 8.04 2.18 -4.75
N PHE A 112 7.44 3.30 -4.40
CA PHE A 112 8.11 4.60 -4.31
C PHE A 112 8.23 5.01 -2.84
N PRO A 113 9.45 5.12 -2.29
CA PRO A 113 9.64 5.66 -0.95
C PRO A 113 9.13 7.10 -0.90
N ARG A 114 8.16 7.36 -0.02
CA ARG A 114 7.49 8.65 0.12
C ARG A 114 8.48 9.77 0.43
N ASP A 115 9.41 9.52 1.35
CA ASP A 115 10.27 10.55 1.92
C ASP A 115 11.34 10.99 0.91
N SER A 116 11.74 10.13 -0.04
CA SER A 116 12.64 10.48 -1.15
C SER A 116 11.93 10.92 -2.44
N ASN A 117 10.59 10.83 -2.48
CA ASN A 117 9.77 11.25 -3.63
C ASN A 117 8.61 12.16 -3.19
N PRO A 118 8.88 13.30 -2.51
CA PRO A 118 7.84 14.17 -1.98
C PRO A 118 6.94 14.77 -3.08
N ASP A 119 7.51 15.01 -4.26
CA ASP A 119 6.81 15.55 -5.42
C ASP A 119 5.74 14.60 -5.97
N ILE A 120 5.94 13.29 -5.85
CA ILE A 120 4.96 12.29 -6.28
C ILE A 120 3.79 12.23 -5.30
N ILE A 121 4.05 12.14 -3.98
CA ILE A 121 2.96 12.07 -2.99
C ILE A 121 2.16 13.37 -2.90
N ASP A 122 2.75 14.52 -3.23
CA ASP A 122 2.06 15.81 -3.28
C ASP A 122 0.95 15.85 -4.33
N MET A 123 1.00 14.97 -5.33
CA MET A 123 -0.07 14.82 -6.32
C MET A 123 -1.28 14.04 -5.79
N TYR A 124 -1.12 13.32 -4.66
CA TYR A 124 -2.08 12.34 -4.16
C TYR A 124 -2.48 12.55 -2.69
N LEU A 125 -2.48 13.81 -2.24
CA LEU A 125 -2.80 14.16 -0.86
C LEU A 125 -4.17 13.63 -0.44
N THR A 126 -4.22 13.02 0.73
CA THR A 126 -5.47 12.61 1.37
C THR A 126 -5.83 13.66 2.41
N ASN A 127 -6.93 14.39 2.19
CA ASN A 127 -7.35 15.49 3.06
C ASN A 127 -6.22 16.51 3.32
N GLY A 128 -5.45 16.84 2.27
CA GLY A 128 -4.31 17.77 2.36
C GLY A 128 -3.04 17.20 2.99
N THR A 129 -2.99 15.89 3.29
CA THR A 129 -1.84 15.26 3.96
C THR A 129 -1.17 14.20 3.08
N ARG A 130 0.15 14.02 3.25
CA ARG A 130 0.97 12.97 2.61
C ARG A 130 0.74 11.60 3.28
N SER A 131 -0.49 11.12 3.24
CA SER A 131 -0.89 9.84 3.82
C SER A 131 -0.47 8.66 2.94
N ILE A 132 0.04 7.60 3.56
CA ILE A 132 0.52 6.37 2.91
C ILE A 132 -0.05 5.13 3.61
N PRO A 133 -0.13 3.97 2.92
CA PRO A 133 0.26 3.70 1.53
C PRO A 133 -0.71 4.30 0.52
N LYS A 134 -0.23 4.90 -0.58
CA LYS A 134 -1.09 5.32 -1.69
C LYS A 134 -0.84 4.44 -2.90
N LEU A 135 -1.85 3.71 -3.35
CA LEU A 135 -1.83 2.96 -4.61
C LEU A 135 -2.42 3.82 -5.71
N VAL A 136 -1.74 3.88 -6.85
CA VAL A 136 -2.25 4.48 -8.08
C VAL A 136 -1.91 3.55 -9.24
N ALA A 137 -2.91 3.23 -10.05
CA ALA A 137 -2.74 2.42 -11.24
C ALA A 137 -2.89 3.27 -12.48
N PHE A 138 -2.10 2.95 -13.50
CA PHE A 138 -2.07 3.65 -14.77
C PHE A 138 -2.03 2.68 -15.95
N ASP A 139 -2.49 3.14 -17.11
CA ASP A 139 -2.20 2.49 -18.38
C ASP A 139 -0.79 2.85 -18.89
N THR A 140 -0.41 2.31 -20.05
CA THR A 140 0.89 2.57 -20.69
C THR A 140 1.06 4.00 -21.18
N ASP A 141 -0.04 4.73 -21.38
CA ASP A 141 -0.03 6.14 -21.80
C ASP A 141 0.02 7.09 -20.59
N GLY A 142 0.06 6.55 -19.37
CA GLY A 142 0.09 7.34 -18.14
C GLY A 142 -1.22 8.04 -17.81
N ASN A 143 -2.34 7.51 -18.30
CA ASN A 143 -3.65 7.86 -17.78
C ASN A 143 -3.91 7.10 -16.49
N GLU A 144 -4.48 7.79 -15.50
CA GLU A 144 -4.87 7.17 -14.24
C GLU A 144 -6.09 6.27 -14.43
N LEU A 145 -5.95 5.01 -14.01
CA LEU A 145 -7.02 4.02 -14.02
C LEU A 145 -7.81 4.06 -12.71
N PHE A 146 -7.09 4.04 -11.58
CA PHE A 146 -7.70 4.14 -10.26
C PHE A 146 -6.69 4.57 -9.18
N GLN A 147 -7.23 4.98 -8.04
CA GLN A 147 -6.47 5.28 -6.84
C GLN A 147 -7.06 4.55 -5.63
N TRP A 148 -6.20 4.15 -4.69
CA TRP A 148 -6.61 3.57 -3.42
C TRP A 148 -5.69 4.03 -2.28
N GLY A 149 -6.23 4.08 -1.06
CA GLY A 149 -5.48 4.38 0.17
C GLY A 149 -5.82 5.72 0.82
N PRO A 150 -5.30 5.98 2.03
CA PRO A 150 -4.22 5.23 2.70
C PRO A 150 -4.64 3.93 3.39
N ARG A 151 -5.93 3.74 3.63
CA ARG A 151 -6.47 2.58 4.34
C ARG A 151 -7.90 2.31 3.89
N PRO A 152 -8.45 1.10 4.14
CA PRO A 152 -9.83 0.82 3.81
C PRO A 152 -10.80 1.81 4.48
N ASN A 153 -11.93 2.11 3.83
CA ASN A 153 -12.93 3.05 4.31
C ASN A 153 -13.46 2.66 5.70
N GLN A 154 -13.69 1.36 5.96
CA GLN A 154 -14.06 0.91 7.31
C GLN A 154 -12.99 1.23 8.37
N ALA A 155 -11.71 1.20 8.01
CA ALA A 155 -10.64 1.60 8.94
C ALA A 155 -10.63 3.12 9.16
N VAL A 156 -10.98 3.92 8.15
CA VAL A 156 -11.19 5.37 8.29
C VAL A 156 -12.34 5.65 9.26
N GLU A 157 -13.47 4.98 9.08
CA GLU A 157 -14.66 5.10 9.94
C GLU A 157 -14.37 4.67 11.37
N LEU A 158 -13.64 3.57 11.57
CA LEU A 158 -13.22 3.11 12.90
C LEU A 158 -12.40 4.18 13.62
N ILE A 159 -11.39 4.76 12.97
CA ILE A 159 -10.57 5.82 13.57
C ILE A 159 -11.42 7.06 13.87
N ALA A 160 -12.30 7.46 12.95
CA ALA A 160 -13.18 8.62 13.14
C ALA A 160 -14.09 8.43 14.36
N LYS A 161 -14.70 7.24 14.50
CA LYS A 161 -15.50 6.85 15.65
C LYS A 161 -14.70 6.91 16.96
N LEU A 162 -13.53 6.28 17.01
CA LEU A 162 -12.71 6.24 18.22
C LEU A 162 -12.24 7.64 18.65
N LYS A 163 -11.90 8.50 17.69
CA LYS A 163 -11.60 9.91 17.97
C LYS A 163 -12.81 10.65 18.56
N ALA A 164 -14.00 10.44 18.01
CA ALA A 164 -15.23 11.03 18.55
C ALA A 164 -15.56 10.54 19.97
N GLU A 165 -15.16 9.32 20.31
CA GLU A 165 -15.25 8.76 21.67
C GLU A 165 -14.15 9.27 22.63
N GLY A 166 -13.27 10.17 22.17
CA GLY A 166 -12.22 10.76 23.00
C GLY A 166 -10.99 9.88 23.19
N LYS A 167 -10.82 8.82 22.37
CA LYS A 167 -9.65 7.93 22.46
C LYS A 167 -8.37 8.63 22.05
N THR A 168 -7.31 8.34 22.80
CA THR A 168 -5.96 8.79 22.50
C THR A 168 -5.43 8.15 21.21
N LYS A 169 -4.36 8.73 20.65
CA LYS A 169 -3.69 8.18 19.46
C LYS A 169 -3.22 6.73 19.66
N GLU A 170 -2.67 6.43 20.83
CA GLU A 170 -2.22 5.09 21.17
C GLU A 170 -3.40 4.10 21.19
N GLU A 171 -4.48 4.43 21.89
CA GLU A 171 -5.67 3.56 21.98
C GLU A 171 -6.33 3.29 20.62
N PHE A 172 -6.48 4.30 19.77
CA PHE A 172 -7.11 4.06 18.46
C PHE A 172 -6.19 3.31 17.51
N LEU A 173 -4.86 3.47 17.61
CA LEU A 173 -3.90 2.72 16.79
C LEU A 173 -3.85 1.24 17.20
N GLU A 174 -3.92 0.96 18.50
CA GLU A 174 -4.05 -0.42 19.01
C GLU A 174 -5.31 -1.09 18.43
N GLN A 175 -6.46 -0.43 18.57
CA GLN A 175 -7.73 -0.95 18.05
C GLN A 175 -7.73 -1.11 16.53
N LEU A 176 -7.13 -0.17 15.80
CA LEU A 176 -6.93 -0.27 14.36
C LEU A 176 -6.13 -1.52 13.99
N HIS A 177 -5.03 -1.80 14.68
CA HIS A 177 -4.21 -2.98 14.38
C HIS A 177 -4.88 -4.31 14.79
N LEU A 178 -5.69 -4.31 15.85
CA LEU A 178 -6.57 -5.44 16.17
C LEU A 178 -7.62 -5.64 15.06
N TRP A 179 -8.20 -4.56 14.55
CA TRP A 179 -9.13 -4.61 13.43
C TRP A 179 -8.46 -5.20 12.18
N TYR A 180 -7.26 -4.76 11.80
CA TYR A 180 -6.52 -5.35 10.68
C TYR A 180 -6.31 -6.87 10.87
N GLY A 181 -5.96 -7.31 12.07
CA GLY A 181 -5.79 -8.73 12.39
C GLY A 181 -7.07 -9.57 12.23
N ARG A 182 -8.24 -8.97 12.48
CA ARG A 182 -9.56 -9.61 12.31
C ARG A 182 -10.05 -9.52 10.86
N ASN A 183 -9.84 -8.37 10.23
CA ASN A 183 -10.27 -8.05 8.87
C ASN A 183 -9.54 -8.88 7.82
N ARG A 184 -8.24 -9.16 8.03
CA ARG A 184 -7.41 -10.00 7.16
C ARG A 184 -7.45 -9.58 5.68
N GLY A 185 -7.52 -8.27 5.42
CA GLY A 185 -7.55 -7.71 4.08
C GLY A 185 -8.92 -7.76 3.40
N SER A 186 -9.98 -8.26 4.05
CA SER A 186 -11.31 -8.39 3.44
C SER A 186 -11.84 -7.09 2.84
N GLU A 187 -11.70 -5.97 3.54
CA GLU A 187 -12.21 -4.68 3.04
C GLU A 187 -11.33 -4.11 1.93
N LEU A 188 -10.00 -4.24 2.07
CA LEU A 188 -9.07 -3.89 0.99
C LEU A 188 -9.42 -4.65 -0.30
N LEU A 189 -9.57 -5.97 -0.22
CA LEU A 189 -9.84 -6.81 -1.39
C LEU A 189 -11.18 -6.46 -2.05
N LYS A 190 -12.19 -6.13 -1.24
CA LYS A 190 -13.49 -5.66 -1.74
C LYS A 190 -13.35 -4.34 -2.49
N GLU A 191 -12.71 -3.34 -1.88
CA GLU A 191 -12.51 -2.03 -2.50
C GLU A 191 -11.68 -2.12 -3.79
N LEU A 192 -10.58 -2.88 -3.79
CA LEU A 192 -9.78 -3.09 -5.00
C LEU A 192 -10.57 -3.83 -6.08
N SER A 193 -11.40 -4.81 -5.72
CA SER A 193 -12.25 -5.52 -6.68
C SER A 193 -13.25 -4.57 -7.35
N GLU A 194 -13.85 -3.66 -6.60
CA GLU A 194 -14.76 -2.64 -7.13
C GLU A 194 -14.03 -1.68 -8.08
N LEU A 195 -12.84 -1.21 -7.71
CA LEU A 195 -12.02 -0.34 -8.56
C LEU A 195 -11.63 -1.02 -9.87
N ILE A 196 -11.17 -2.28 -9.82
CA ILE A 196 -10.79 -3.05 -11.01
C ILE A 196 -12.01 -3.28 -11.90
N LYS A 197 -13.16 -3.67 -11.34
CA LYS A 197 -14.41 -3.85 -12.09
C LYS A 197 -14.79 -2.58 -12.84
N ASN A 198 -14.69 -1.41 -12.20
CA ASN A 198 -15.00 -0.12 -12.84
C ASN A 198 -14.07 0.17 -14.02
N VAL A 199 -12.76 -0.11 -13.89
CA VAL A 199 -11.81 0.05 -14.99
C VAL A 199 -12.14 -0.87 -16.16
N LEU A 200 -12.45 -2.14 -15.90
CA LEU A 200 -12.81 -3.11 -16.94
C LEU A 200 -14.10 -2.75 -17.68
N VAL A 201 -15.08 -2.16 -16.99
CA VAL A 201 -16.31 -1.66 -17.62
C VAL A 201 -16.00 -0.50 -18.57
N ASN A 202 -15.19 0.46 -18.12
CA ASN A 202 -14.81 1.63 -18.93
C ASN A 202 -13.93 1.28 -20.14
N ALA A 203 -13.14 0.21 -20.06
CA ALA A 203 -12.34 -0.27 -21.18
C ALA A 203 -13.19 -0.96 -22.28
N ARG A 204 -14.42 -1.39 -21.95
CA ARG A 204 -15.34 -2.09 -22.87
C ARG A 204 -16.39 -1.17 -23.50
N SER A 205 -16.49 0.08 -23.03
CA SER A 205 -17.41 1.11 -23.52
C SER A 205 -16.78 1.95 -24.60
#